data_AF-A0A660W405-F1
#
_entry.id   AF-A0A660W405-F1
#
_cell.length_a   1.000
_cell.length_b   1.000
_cell.length_c   1.000
_cell.angle_alpha   90.00
_cell.angle_beta   90.00
_cell.angle_gamma   90.00
#
_symmetry.space_group_name_H-M   'P 1'
#
loop_
_entity.id
_entity.type
_entity.pdbx_description
1 polymer ?
#
loop_
_entity_poly.entity_id
_entity_poly.type
_entity_poly.pdbx_seq_one_letter_code
_entity_poly.pdbx_strand_id
1 'polypeptide(L)'
;MLALGIVIAAIVGFISGSVVLMFIMKKYMIAHYRIDANFHKVEQAIKEVVPQFEGWSFPIPDWQFYKSQLSKNLAYDNITNMVMHFVCKPTHANKMLRVAPVFGGIMPCT
;
A
#
# COMPACT_ATOMS: atom_id res chain seq x y z
N MET A 1 -34.79 26.39 15.43
CA MET A 1 -33.94 26.76 14.28
C MET A 1 -32.45 26.73 14.62
N LEU A 2 -32.01 27.26 15.77
CA LEU A 2 -30.60 27.28 16.18
C LEU A 2 -29.95 25.89 16.32
N ALA A 3 -30.65 24.93 16.93
CA ALA A 3 -30.16 23.56 17.08
C ALA A 3 -29.98 22.82 15.74
N LEU A 4 -30.87 23.06 14.78
CA LEU A 4 -30.77 22.46 13.44
C LEU A 4 -29.56 23.00 12.68
N GLY A 5 -29.26 24.30 12.82
CA GLY A 5 -28.09 24.93 12.22
C GLY A 5 -26.76 24.37 12.76
N ILE A 6 -26.69 24.10 14.06
CA ILE A 6 -25.49 23.51 14.70
C ILE A 6 -25.27 22.07 14.21
N VAL A 7 -26.33 21.26 14.13
CA VAL A 7 -26.24 19.87 13.65
C VAL A 7 -25.78 19.84 12.19
N ILE A 8 -26.33 20.69 11.33
CA ILE A 8 -25.91 20.76 9.92
C ILE A 8 -24.44 21.18 9.81
N ALA A 9 -24.01 22.20 10.56
CA ALA A 9 -22.62 22.64 10.56
C ALA A 9 -21.66 21.54 11.03
N ALA A 10 -22.03 20.78 12.06
CA ALA A 10 -21.23 19.66 12.55
C ALA A 10 -21.10 18.54 11.51
N ILE A 11 -22.20 18.18 10.83
CA ILE A 11 -22.20 17.16 9.77
C ILE A 11 -21.32 17.60 8.60
N VAL A 12 -21.46 18.85 8.15
CA VAL A 12 -20.64 19.39 7.04
C VAL A 12 -19.15 19.44 7.44
N GLY A 13 -18.84 19.85 8.67
CA GLY A 13 -17.48 19.84 9.20
C GLY A 13 -16.87 18.44 9.25
N PHE A 14 -17.63 17.44 9.70
CA PHE A 14 -17.18 16.05 9.75
C PHE A 14 -16.94 15.45 8.36
N ILE A 15 -17.87 15.69 7.43
CA ILE A 15 -17.75 15.19 6.05
C ILE A 15 -16.53 15.83 5.37
N SER A 16 -16.39 17.16 5.44
CA SER A 16 -15.26 17.86 4.83
C SER A 16 -13.92 17.45 5.43
N GLY A 17 -13.82 17.33 6.76
CA GLY A 17 -12.63 16.83 7.44
C GLY A 17 -12.25 15.41 7.00
N SER A 18 -13.24 14.51 6.89
CA SER A 18 -13.02 13.13 6.46
C SER A 18 -12.52 13.05 5.02
N VAL A 19 -13.09 13.86 4.12
CA VAL A 19 -12.65 13.92 2.71
C VAL A 19 -11.21 14.43 2.60
N VAL A 20 -10.85 15.48 3.35
CA VAL A 20 -9.47 16.00 3.37
C VAL A 20 -8.49 14.96 3.91
N LEU A 21 -8.85 14.27 5.00
CA LEU A 21 -8.01 13.21 5.55
C LEU A 21 -7.79 12.08 4.54
N MET A 22 -8.85 11.59 3.88
CA MET A 22 -8.74 10.57 2.85
C MET A 22 -7.85 11.02 1.68
N PHE A 23 -7.97 12.28 1.26
CA PHE A 23 -7.14 12.83 0.18
C PHE A 23 -5.65 12.86 0.57
N ILE A 24 -5.34 13.28 1.79
CA ILE A 24 -3.96 13.28 2.32
C ILE A 24 -3.42 11.84 2.37
N MET A 25 -4.18 10.90 2.95
CA MET A 25 -3.76 9.50 3.03
C MET A 25 -3.47 8.92 1.64
N LYS A 26 -4.37 9.12 0.67
CA LYS A 26 -4.19 8.64 -0.70
C LYS A 26 -2.95 9.24 -1.37
N LYS A 27 -2.68 10.54 -1.14
CA LYS A 27 -1.56 11.24 -1.78
C LYS A 27 -0.19 10.82 -1.22
N TYR A 28 -0.11 10.52 0.08
CA TYR A 28 1.18 10.28 0.74
C TYR A 28 1.49 8.79 1.02
N MET A 29 0.49 7.90 1.03
CA MET A 29 0.72 6.48 1.32
C MET A 29 1.02 5.63 0.09
N ILE A 30 0.55 6.02 -1.10
CA ILE A 30 0.75 5.24 -2.33
C ILE A 30 1.55 6.07 -3.32
N ALA A 31 2.84 5.77 -3.42
CA ALA A 31 3.69 6.36 -4.43
C ALA A 31 3.50 5.60 -5.75
N HIS A 32 3.13 6.33 -6.81
CA HIS A 32 2.99 5.77 -8.15
C HIS A 32 4.14 6.25 -9.03
N TYR A 33 4.98 5.31 -9.45
CA TYR A 33 6.06 5.58 -10.40
C TYR A 33 5.79 4.82 -11.70
N ARG A 34 5.95 5.53 -12.82
CA ARG A 34 5.96 4.91 -14.15
C ARG A 34 7.41 4.74 -14.57
N ILE A 35 7.75 3.53 -14.97
CA ILE A 35 9.08 3.17 -15.45
C ILE A 35 8.92 2.68 -16.88
N ASP A 36 9.57 3.35 -17.82
CA ASP A 36 9.56 2.98 -19.24
C ASP A 36 10.53 1.81 -19.46
N ALA A 37 10.16 0.62 -18.97
CA ALA A 37 10.94 -0.59 -19.07
C ALA A 37 10.05 -1.84 -19.16
N ASN A 38 10.65 -2.97 -19.54
CA ASN A 38 9.96 -4.27 -19.56
C ASN A 38 9.65 -4.74 -18.12
N PHE A 39 8.45 -5.30 -17.92
CA PHE A 39 7.98 -5.78 -16.62
C PHE A 39 8.99 -6.69 -15.90
N HIS A 40 9.50 -7.74 -16.57
CA HIS A 40 10.44 -8.68 -15.94
C HIS A 40 11.78 -8.05 -15.60
N LYS A 41 12.23 -7.06 -16.37
CA LYS A 41 13.45 -6.30 -16.03
C LYS A 41 13.25 -5.48 -14.77
N VAL A 42 12.10 -4.82 -14.61
CA VAL A 42 11.77 -4.05 -13.41
C VAL A 42 11.61 -4.97 -12.19
N GLU A 43 10.90 -6.08 -12.34
CA GLU A 43 10.72 -7.10 -11.30
C GLU A 43 12.08 -7.63 -10.80
N GLN A 44 12.96 -7.99 -11.73
CA GLN A 44 14.29 -8.48 -11.40
C GLN A 44 15.15 -7.40 -10.72
N ALA A 45 15.11 -6.16 -11.22
CA ALA A 45 15.81 -5.05 -10.60
C ALA A 45 15.34 -4.80 -9.15
N ILE A 46 14.05 -4.92 -8.85
CA ILE A 46 13.53 -4.82 -7.48
C ILE A 46 14.14 -5.91 -6.58
N LYS A 47 14.15 -7.17 -7.05
CA LYS A 47 14.72 -8.32 -6.33
C LYS A 47 16.21 -8.15 -6.05
N GLU A 48 16.94 -7.53 -6.97
CA GLU A 48 18.38 -7.28 -6.84
C GLU A 48 18.70 -6.08 -5.94
N VAL A 49 17.91 -5.01 -6.02
CA VAL A 49 18.21 -3.72 -5.37
C VAL A 49 17.80 -3.70 -3.91
N VAL A 50 16.64 -4.27 -3.54
CA VAL A 50 16.15 -4.22 -2.15
C VAL A 50 17.15 -4.77 -1.13
N PRO A 51 17.77 -5.95 -1.33
CA PRO A 51 18.72 -6.51 -0.37
C PRO A 51 20.03 -5.73 -0.25
N GLN A 52 20.34 -4.83 -1.20
CA GLN A 52 21.52 -3.97 -1.14
C GLN A 52 21.36 -2.86 -0.10
N PHE A 53 20.14 -2.54 0.29
CA PHE A 53 19.87 -1.56 1.34
C PHE A 53 19.96 -2.20 2.73
N GLU A 54 20.76 -1.60 3.61
CA GLU A 54 21.04 -2.14 4.93
C GLU A 54 19.76 -2.42 5.74
N GLY A 55 19.61 -3.70 6.14
CA GLY A 55 18.54 -4.20 6.98
C GLY A 55 17.20 -4.38 6.26
N TRP A 56 17.12 -4.17 4.95
CA TRP A 56 15.95 -4.49 4.14
C TRP A 56 16.06 -5.88 3.53
N SER A 57 14.95 -6.63 3.53
CA SER A 57 14.88 -7.94 2.92
C SER A 57 13.44 -8.30 2.51
N PHE A 58 13.29 -9.44 1.81
CA PHE A 58 12.01 -10.04 1.50
C PHE A 58 11.68 -11.13 2.54
N PRO A 59 10.84 -10.85 3.57
CA PRO A 59 10.54 -11.83 4.62
C PRO A 59 9.64 -12.97 4.14
N ILE A 60 8.90 -12.78 3.04
CA ILE A 60 8.02 -13.78 2.43
C ILE A 60 8.19 -13.76 0.90
N PRO A 61 7.85 -14.87 0.21
CA PRO A 61 7.90 -14.94 -1.25
C PRO A 61 7.01 -13.89 -1.92
N ASP A 62 7.38 -13.52 -3.14
CA ASP A 62 6.55 -12.64 -3.97
C ASP A 62 5.23 -13.32 -4.35
N TRP A 63 4.16 -12.53 -4.39
CA TRP A 63 2.86 -13.02 -4.81
C TRP A 63 2.64 -12.70 -6.28
N GLN A 64 2.60 -13.75 -7.11
CA GLN A 64 2.25 -13.68 -8.53
C GLN A 64 0.74 -13.43 -8.70
N PHE A 65 0.29 -12.22 -8.33
CA PHE A 65 -1.12 -11.85 -8.20
C PHE A 65 -1.92 -12.21 -9.44
N TYR A 66 -1.50 -11.73 -10.61
CA TYR A 66 -2.26 -11.95 -11.84
C TYR A 66 -2.45 -13.44 -12.14
N LYS A 67 -1.39 -14.26 -12.00
CA LYS A 67 -1.46 -15.72 -12.17
C LYS A 67 -2.42 -16.37 -11.16
N SER A 68 -2.44 -15.87 -9.93
CA SER A 68 -3.33 -16.39 -8.88
C SER A 68 -4.80 -16.03 -9.08
N GLN A 69 -5.10 -14.97 -9.84
CA GLN A 69 -6.47 -14.63 -10.23
C GLN A 69 -6.89 -15.46 -11.46
N LEU A 70 -6.00 -15.65 -12.42
CA LEU A 70 -6.24 -16.53 -13.57
C LEU A 70 -6.55 -17.97 -13.14
N SER A 71 -5.86 -18.51 -12.12
CA SER A 71 -6.15 -19.85 -11.60
C SER A 71 -7.54 -19.98 -10.95
N LYS A 72 -8.20 -18.84 -10.67
CA LYS A 72 -9.58 -18.75 -10.15
C LYS A 72 -10.58 -18.38 -11.25
N ASN A 73 -10.18 -18.45 -12.52
CA ASN A 73 -10.97 -18.02 -13.68
C ASN A 73 -11.34 -16.53 -13.66
N LEU A 74 -10.51 -15.70 -13.02
CA LEU A 74 -10.65 -14.25 -13.03
C LEU A 74 -9.60 -13.64 -13.95
N ALA A 75 -10.06 -13.10 -15.08
CA ALA A 75 -9.23 -12.35 -16.04
C ALA A 75 -9.61 -10.86 -15.99
N TYR A 76 -8.61 -9.99 -16.14
CA TYR A 76 -8.80 -8.54 -16.18
C TYR A 76 -8.41 -8.02 -17.56
N ASP A 77 -9.21 -7.12 -18.11
CA ASP A 77 -9.02 -6.64 -19.49
C ASP A 77 -7.76 -5.77 -19.66
N ASN A 78 -7.29 -5.15 -18.58
CA ASN A 78 -6.25 -4.12 -18.58
C ASN A 78 -4.98 -4.49 -17.79
N ILE A 79 -4.93 -5.67 -17.18
CA ILE A 79 -3.78 -6.12 -16.37
C ILE A 79 -3.32 -7.46 -16.95
N THR A 80 -2.12 -7.47 -17.51
CA THR A 80 -1.51 -8.70 -18.08
C THR A 80 -0.40 -9.26 -17.19
N ASN A 81 0.14 -8.45 -16.28
CA ASN A 81 1.17 -8.83 -15.31
C ASN A 81 1.00 -8.01 -14.04
N MET A 82 1.01 -8.69 -12.89
CA MET A 82 1.03 -8.05 -11.57
C MET A 82 1.67 -9.01 -10.58
N VAL A 83 2.72 -8.54 -9.91
CA VAL A 83 3.45 -9.24 -8.85
C VAL A 83 3.53 -8.30 -7.66
N MET A 84 3.24 -8.81 -6.46
CA MET A 84 3.44 -8.08 -5.22
C MET A 84 4.73 -8.57 -4.56
N HIS A 85 5.61 -7.63 -4.22
CA HIS A 85 6.78 -7.89 -3.42
C HIS A 85 6.52 -7.45 -2.00
N PHE A 86 7.03 -8.20 -1.04
CA PHE A 86 6.86 -7.89 0.37
C PHE A 86 8.23 -7.57 0.94
N VAL A 87 8.43 -6.35 1.45
CA VAL A 87 9.71 -5.87 1.94
C VAL A 87 9.62 -5.48 3.41
N CYS A 88 10.64 -5.82 4.18
CA CYS A 88 10.69 -5.51 5.61
C CYS A 88 12.07 -5.05 6.03
N LYS A 89 12.08 -4.01 6.86
CA LYS A 89 13.21 -3.66 7.72
C LYS A 89 12.86 -3.98 9.16
N PRO A 90 13.36 -5.09 9.74
CA PRO A 90 12.91 -5.57 11.06
C PRO A 90 13.05 -4.52 12.18
N THR A 91 14.10 -3.70 12.14
CA THR A 91 14.31 -2.62 13.11
C THR A 91 13.23 -1.55 13.03
N HIS A 92 12.79 -1.21 11.81
CA HIS A 92 11.70 -0.27 11.57
C HIS A 92 10.35 -0.87 12.01
N ALA A 93 10.08 -2.11 11.61
CA ALA A 93 8.86 -2.83 11.99
C ALA A 93 8.73 -2.95 13.52
N ASN A 94 9.79 -3.38 14.22
CA ASN A 94 9.81 -3.48 15.68
C ASN A 94 9.54 -2.12 16.36
N LYS A 95 10.12 -1.03 15.84
CA LYS A 95 9.84 0.32 16.38
C LYS A 95 8.36 0.67 16.25
N MET A 96 7.76 0.42 15.09
CA MET A 96 6.34 0.74 14.84
C MET A 96 5.41 -0.15 15.68
N LEU A 97 5.65 -1.46 15.73
CA LEU A 97 4.80 -2.41 16.46
C LEU A 97 4.82 -2.19 17.98
N ARG A 98 5.92 -1.65 18.53
CA ARG A 98 5.98 -1.25 19.95
C ARG A 98 5.08 -0.07 20.29
N VAL A 99 4.89 0.84 19.35
CA VAL A 99 4.05 2.05 19.55
C VAL A 99 2.60 1.78 19.21
N ALA A 100 2.36 1.04 18.12
CA ALA A 100 1.03 0.73 17.61
C ALA A 100 0.99 -0.70 17.04
N PRO A 101 0.71 -1.71 17.90
CA PRO A 101 0.67 -3.12 17.51
C PRO A 101 -0.32 -3.43 16.38
N VAL A 102 -1.37 -2.60 16.24
CA VAL A 102 -2.38 -2.72 15.18
C VAL A 102 -1.78 -2.68 13.77
N PHE A 103 -0.62 -2.04 13.59
CA PHE A 103 0.06 -2.03 12.29
C PHE A 103 0.60 -3.39 11.86
N GLY A 104 0.67 -4.38 12.74
CA GLY A 104 1.05 -5.75 12.37
C GLY A 104 0.15 -6.37 11.32
N GLY A 105 -1.12 -5.97 11.24
CA GLY A 105 -2.06 -6.45 10.23
C GLY A 105 -1.81 -5.92 8.81
N ILE A 106 -0.96 -4.89 8.65
CA ILE A 106 -0.62 -4.29 7.35
C ILE A 106 0.87 -4.39 7.02
N MET A 107 1.64 -5.14 7.82
CA MET A 107 3.05 -5.44 7.57
C MET A 107 3.19 -6.86 6.99
N PRO A 108 4.24 -7.14 6.21
CA PRO A 108 5.33 -6.26 5.77
C PRO A 108 4.88 -5.22 4.71
N CYS A 109 5.75 -4.28 4.35
CA CYS A 109 5.45 -3.30 3.31
C CYS A 109 5.29 -4.01 1.95
N THR A 110 4.32 -3.58 1.15
CA THR A 110 4.03 -4.08 -0.20
C THR A 110 4.37 -3.06 -1.26
#